data_AF-A0A0A0EXF7-F1
#
_entry.id   AF-A0A0A0EXF7-F1
#
_cell.length_a   1.000
_cell.length_b   1.000
_cell.length_c   1.000
_cell.angle_alpha   90.00
_cell.angle_beta   90.00
_cell.angle_gamma   90.00
#
_symmetry.space_group_name_H-M   'P 1'
#
loop_
_entity.id
_entity.type
_entity.pdbx_description
1 polymer ?
#
loop_
_entity_poly.entity_id
_entity_poly.type
_entity_poly.pdbx_seq_one_letter_code
_entity_poly.pdbx_strand_id
1 'polypeptide(L)'
;MPEHRASLWLLTAGPTVWALHFLASYVTAAVWCAKAGTAAASLGGARTALWLYTAVALVAIVLFGWRGLRGHRRGNAALPHDDDTPGDRHRFLGFATLLLCGLSFVAVVYVTMAVAVIGTCR
;
A
#
# COMPACT_ATOMS: atom_id res chain seq x y z
N MET A 1 19.41 -17.28 9.68
CA MET A 1 18.01 -17.01 10.08
C MET A 1 17.25 -16.24 8.99
N PRO A 2 16.85 -16.88 7.88
CA PRO A 2 16.16 -16.21 6.76
C PRO A 2 14.71 -15.78 7.07
N GLU A 3 14.03 -16.49 7.98
CA GLU A 3 12.62 -16.27 8.37
C GLU A 3 12.33 -14.84 8.88
N HIS A 4 13.22 -14.29 9.72
CA HIS A 4 13.02 -12.97 10.36
C HIS A 4 13.09 -11.81 9.35
N ARG A 5 14.00 -11.92 8.36
CA ARG A 5 14.16 -10.94 7.29
C ARG A 5 12.95 -10.93 6.35
N ALA A 6 12.36 -12.10 6.10
CA ALA A 6 11.15 -12.22 5.28
C ALA A 6 9.93 -11.58 5.96
N SER A 7 9.79 -11.74 7.29
CA SER A 7 8.68 -11.14 8.04
C SER A 7 8.77 -9.61 8.10
N LEU A 8 9.97 -9.05 8.27
CA LEU A 8 10.20 -7.60 8.24
C LEU A 8 9.92 -7.00 6.86
N TRP A 9 10.28 -7.72 5.79
CA TRP A 9 9.95 -7.32 4.42
C TRP A 9 8.45 -7.29 4.15
N LEU A 10 7.71 -8.27 4.66
CA LEU A 10 6.25 -8.30 4.51
C LEU A 10 5.57 -7.13 5.24
N LEU A 11 6.09 -6.78 6.42
CA LEU A 11 5.59 -5.69 7.26
C LEU A 11 5.68 -4.33 6.55
N THR A 12 6.81 -4.04 5.91
CA THR A 12 7.05 -2.75 5.24
C THR A 12 6.51 -2.71 3.81
N ALA A 13 6.18 -3.85 3.19
CA ALA A 13 5.72 -3.92 1.81
C ALA A 13 4.48 -3.05 1.53
N GLY A 14 3.47 -3.09 2.41
CA GLY A 14 2.25 -2.26 2.25
C GLY A 14 2.56 -0.75 2.21
N PRO A 15 3.21 -0.21 3.25
CA PRO A 15 3.63 1.19 3.27
C PRO A 15 4.55 1.58 2.10
N THR A 16 5.47 0.70 1.68
CA THR A 16 6.34 0.96 0.52
C THR A 16 5.55 1.03 -0.78
N VAL A 17 4.57 0.15 -0.99
CA VAL A 17 3.69 0.22 -2.18
C VAL A 17 2.90 1.52 -2.19
N TRP A 18 2.35 1.93 -1.05
CA TRP A 18 1.66 3.21 -0.93
C TRP A 18 2.58 4.40 -1.26
N ALA A 19 3.80 4.43 -0.70
CA ALA A 19 4.75 5.52 -0.96
C ALA A 19 5.15 5.60 -2.44
N LEU A 20 5.39 4.45 -3.09
CA LEU A 20 5.68 4.39 -4.52
C LEU A 20 4.49 4.83 -5.37
N HIS A 21 3.28 4.41 -5.01
CA HIS A 21 2.05 4.85 -5.68
C HIS A 21 1.85 6.37 -5.58
N PHE A 22 2.02 6.93 -4.39
CA PHE A 22 1.93 8.37 -4.16
C PHE A 22 2.96 9.13 -4.98
N LEU A 23 4.23 8.69 -4.93
CA LEU A 23 5.32 9.32 -5.67
C LEU A 23 5.09 9.27 -7.18
N ALA A 24 4.72 8.10 -7.73
CA ALA A 24 4.43 7.94 -9.15
C ALA A 24 3.27 8.84 -9.61
N SER A 25 2.21 8.91 -8.78
CA SER A 25 1.04 9.74 -9.06
C SER A 25 1.39 11.23 -9.04
N TYR A 26 2.13 11.66 -8.02
CA TYR A 26 2.57 13.04 -7.86
C TYR A 26 3.49 13.48 -9.01
N VAL A 27 4.53 12.69 -9.31
CA VAL A 27 5.49 13.00 -10.38
C VAL A 27 4.78 13.06 -11.73
N THR A 28 3.88 12.12 -12.01
CA THR A 28 3.12 12.11 -13.27
C THR A 28 2.27 13.37 -13.41
N ALA A 29 1.53 13.75 -12.37
CA ALA A 29 0.73 14.98 -12.38
C ALA A 29 1.61 16.23 -12.54
N ALA A 30 2.71 16.32 -11.78
CA ALA A 30 3.63 17.46 -11.85
C ALA A 30 4.28 17.61 -13.23
N VAL A 31 4.79 16.52 -13.82
CA VAL A 31 5.41 16.53 -15.15
C VAL A 31 4.37 16.83 -16.23
N TRP A 32 3.16 16.26 -16.12
CA TRP A 32 2.07 16.54 -17.05
C TRP A 32 1.72 18.03 -17.04
N CYS A 33 1.53 18.60 -15.85
CA CYS A 33 1.17 20.01 -15.72
C CYS A 33 2.30 20.96 -16.13
N ALA A 34 3.56 20.61 -15.84
CA ALA A 34 4.72 21.37 -16.32
C ALA A 34 4.80 21.39 -17.85
N LYS A 35 4.47 20.27 -18.52
CA LYS A 35 4.53 20.15 -19.98
C LYS A 35 3.30 20.67 -20.71
N ALA A 36 2.13 20.69 -20.06
CA ALA A 36 0.89 21.14 -20.69
C ALA A 36 0.83 22.67 -20.91
N GLY A 37 1.74 23.43 -20.29
CA GLY A 37 1.99 24.85 -20.58
C GLY A 37 0.88 25.82 -20.15
N THR A 38 -0.27 25.32 -19.65
CA THR A 38 -1.40 26.14 -19.21
C THR A 38 -2.04 25.53 -17.94
N ALA A 39 -2.40 26.37 -16.96
CA ALA A 39 -3.06 25.92 -15.74
C ALA A 39 -4.49 25.37 -15.99
N ALA A 40 -5.08 25.69 -17.14
CA ALA A 40 -6.38 25.17 -17.58
C ALA A 40 -6.27 23.82 -18.31
N ALA A 41 -5.05 23.30 -18.55
CA ALA A 41 -4.89 22.02 -19.19
C ALA A 41 -5.56 20.90 -18.40
N SER A 42 -6.28 20.04 -19.10
CA SER A 42 -6.96 18.92 -18.49
C SER A 42 -5.96 17.86 -18.00
N LEU A 43 -6.24 17.29 -16.83
CA LEU A 43 -5.57 16.07 -16.37
C LEU A 43 -6.07 14.81 -17.09
N GLY A 44 -6.98 14.92 -18.07
CA GLY A 44 -7.68 13.77 -18.67
C GLY A 44 -6.74 12.69 -19.21
N GLY A 45 -5.66 13.09 -19.89
CA GLY A 45 -4.64 12.15 -20.39
C GLY A 45 -3.89 11.43 -19.25
N ALA A 46 -3.38 12.19 -18.28
CA ALA A 46 -2.68 11.64 -17.12
C ALA A 46 -3.58 10.80 -16.19
N ARG A 47 -4.89 11.09 -16.15
CA ARG A 47 -5.85 10.42 -15.28
C ARG A 47 -5.93 8.92 -15.55
N THR A 48 -5.78 8.49 -16.80
CA THR A 48 -5.72 7.06 -17.14
C THR A 48 -4.52 6.36 -16.47
N ALA A 49 -3.33 6.97 -16.52
CA ALA A 49 -2.14 6.46 -15.84
C ALA A 49 -2.31 6.41 -14.32
N LEU A 50 -2.93 7.44 -13.72
CA LEU A 50 -3.21 7.50 -12.28
C LEU A 50 -4.16 6.37 -11.84
N TRP A 51 -5.22 6.10 -12.61
CA TRP A 51 -6.11 4.97 -12.35
C TRP A 51 -5.38 3.62 -12.45
N LEU A 52 -4.48 3.46 -13.42
CA LEU A 52 -3.67 2.25 -13.55
C LEU A 52 -2.73 2.07 -12.34
N TYR A 53 -2.03 3.10 -11.91
CA TYR A 53 -1.16 3.03 -10.72
C TYR A 53 -1.94 2.68 -9.46
N THR A 54 -3.16 3.19 -9.34
CA THR A 54 -4.06 2.87 -8.24
C THR A 54 -4.42 1.40 -8.25
N ALA A 55 -4.91 0.89 -9.38
CA ALA A 55 -5.34 -0.49 -9.49
C ALA A 55 -4.19 -1.45 -9.13
N VAL A 56 -2.99 -1.19 -9.66
CA VAL A 56 -1.78 -1.97 -9.35
C VAL A 56 -1.44 -1.91 -7.86
N ALA A 57 -1.47 -0.72 -7.25
CA ALA A 57 -1.16 -0.54 -5.83
C ALA A 57 -2.15 -1.26 -4.92
N LEU A 58 -3.45 -1.15 -5.20
CA LEU A 58 -4.50 -1.83 -4.43
C LEU A 58 -4.36 -3.35 -4.52
N VAL A 59 -4.15 -3.88 -5.72
CA VAL A 59 -3.92 -5.33 -5.91
C VAL A 59 -2.70 -5.79 -5.12
N ALA A 60 -1.58 -5.06 -5.20
CA ALA A 60 -0.37 -5.40 -4.46
C ALA A 60 -0.60 -5.38 -2.93
N ILE A 61 -1.24 -4.34 -2.39
CA ILE A 61 -1.55 -4.21 -0.95
C ILE A 61 -2.44 -5.36 -0.48
N VAL A 62 -3.50 -5.70 -1.23
CA VAL A 62 -4.40 -6.82 -0.90
C VAL A 62 -3.64 -8.15 -0.92
N LEU A 63 -2.74 -8.35 -1.89
CA LEU A 63 -1.92 -9.56 -1.96
C LEU A 63 -0.93 -9.68 -0.79
N PHE A 64 -0.31 -8.58 -0.36
CA PHE A 64 0.57 -8.56 0.81
C PHE A 64 -0.20 -8.78 2.11
N GLY A 65 -1.33 -8.10 2.30
CA GLY A 65 -2.21 -8.30 3.45
C GLY A 65 -2.74 -9.73 3.54
N TRP A 66 -3.15 -10.32 2.41
CA TRP A 66 -3.63 -11.70 2.38
C TRP A 66 -2.52 -12.71 2.68
N ARG A 67 -1.28 -12.48 2.21
CA ARG A 67 -0.13 -13.31 2.58
C ARG A 67 0.17 -13.24 4.08
N GLY A 68 0.13 -12.04 4.67
CA GLY A 68 0.25 -11.85 6.12
C GLY A 68 -0.82 -12.61 6.90
N LEU A 69 -2.08 -12.53 6.47
CA LEU A 69 -3.21 -13.22 7.09
C LEU A 69 -3.14 -14.75 6.95
N ARG A 70 -2.71 -15.28 5.79
CA ARG A 70 -2.52 -16.73 5.61
C ARG A 70 -1.35 -17.27 6.43
N GLY A 71 -0.29 -16.48 6.63
CA GLY A 71 0.81 -16.83 7.53
C GLY A 71 0.33 -16.94 8.97
N HIS A 72 -0.53 -16.02 9.41
CA HIS A 72 -1.13 -16.02 10.74
C HIS A 72 -2.10 -17.19 10.98
N ARG A 73 -2.95 -17.55 10.01
CA ARG A 73 -4.00 -18.59 10.15
C ARG A 73 -3.51 -20.04 10.19
N ARG A 74 -2.23 -20.33 9.90
CA ARG A 74 -1.69 -21.71 9.91
C ARG A 74 -1.32 -22.25 11.30
N GLY A 75 -1.46 -21.46 12.37
CA GLY A 75 -1.15 -21.90 13.75
C GLY A 75 -2.41 -22.31 14.54
N ASN A 76 -2.79 -23.59 14.50
CA ASN A 76 -3.81 -24.19 15.38
C ASN A 76 -3.16 -24.73 16.67
N ALA A 77 -2.90 -23.88 17.66
CA ALA A 77 -2.51 -24.34 18.99
C ALA A 77 -3.22 -23.52 20.08
N ALA A 78 -3.80 -24.23 21.04
CA ALA A 78 -4.69 -23.75 22.09
C ALA A 78 -4.00 -22.81 23.09
N LEU A 79 -4.80 -21.92 23.69
CA LEU A 79 -4.47 -21.03 24.82
C LEU A 79 -4.01 -21.83 26.07
N PRO A 80 -3.19 -21.27 27.00
CA PRO A 80 -3.05 -19.84 27.35
C PRO A 80 -1.68 -19.22 26.99
N HIS A 81 -1.68 -17.90 26.75
CA HIS A 81 -0.59 -17.08 26.19
C HIS A 81 0.12 -16.24 27.27
N ASP A 82 1.35 -16.60 27.66
CA ASP A 82 2.25 -15.67 28.37
C ASP A 82 3.74 -16.01 28.22
N ASP A 83 4.13 -16.79 27.20
CA ASP A 83 5.51 -17.24 27.04
C ASP A 83 6.23 -16.50 25.89
N ASP A 84 7.46 -16.04 26.15
CA ASP A 84 8.42 -15.40 25.24
C ASP A 84 8.90 -16.32 24.08
N THR A 85 7.99 -17.08 23.47
CA THR A 85 8.30 -18.07 22.45
C THR A 85 8.34 -17.45 21.05
N PRO A 86 9.19 -17.94 20.14
CA PRO A 86 9.31 -17.44 18.77
C PRO A 86 7.99 -17.38 17.98
N GLY A 87 6.99 -18.18 18.38
CA GLY A 87 5.66 -18.23 17.75
C GLY A 87 4.84 -16.94 17.93
N ASP A 88 4.89 -16.32 19.11
CA ASP A 88 4.07 -15.12 19.40
C ASP A 88 4.58 -13.88 18.68
N ARG A 89 5.89 -13.77 18.47
CA ARG A 89 6.50 -12.70 17.65
C ARG A 89 6.02 -12.73 16.20
N HIS A 90 5.90 -13.92 15.61
CA HIS A 90 5.39 -14.06 14.23
C HIS A 90 3.90 -13.69 14.14
N ARG A 91 3.14 -13.97 15.19
CA ARG A 91 1.71 -13.62 15.27
C ARG A 91 1.50 -12.11 15.33
N PHE A 92 2.27 -11.41 16.16
CA PHE A 92 2.29 -9.96 16.25
C PHE A 92 2.69 -9.32 14.92
N LEU A 93 3.78 -9.79 14.28
CA LEU A 93 4.23 -9.27 12.99
C LEU A 93 3.18 -9.49 11.88
N GLY A 94 2.47 -10.62 11.88
CA GLY A 94 1.36 -10.89 10.96
C GLY A 94 0.18 -9.91 11.14
N PHE A 95 -0.21 -9.64 12.38
CA PHE A 95 -1.28 -8.68 12.69
C PHE A 95 -0.88 -7.23 12.37
N ALA A 96 0.35 -6.83 12.73
CA ALA A 96 0.90 -5.53 12.37
C ALA A 96 0.98 -5.34 10.85
N THR A 97 1.35 -6.38 10.10
CA THR A 97 1.35 -6.35 8.63
C THR A 97 -0.06 -6.12 8.08
N LEU A 98 -1.08 -6.77 8.64
CA LEU A 98 -2.47 -6.59 8.23
C LEU A 98 -2.93 -5.14 8.49
N LEU A 99 -2.63 -4.59 9.68
CA LEU A 99 -2.95 -3.21 10.03
C LEU A 99 -2.25 -2.21 9.11
N LEU A 100 -0.95 -2.39 8.84
CA LEU A 100 -0.20 -1.52 7.95
C LEU A 100 -0.69 -1.63 6.50
N CYS A 101 -1.05 -2.82 6.02
CA CYS A 101 -1.68 -2.98 4.71
C CYS A 101 -3.05 -2.29 4.66
N GLY A 102 -3.88 -2.41 5.71
CA GLY A 102 -5.16 -1.71 5.81
C GLY A 102 -5.01 -0.20 5.80
N LEU A 103 -4.06 0.34 6.58
CA LEU A 103 -3.74 1.76 6.59
C LEU A 103 -3.25 2.23 5.21
N SER A 104 -2.38 1.46 4.56
CA SER A 104 -1.86 1.76 3.21
C SER A 104 -2.98 1.76 2.17
N PHE A 105 -3.93 0.84 2.28
CA PHE A 105 -5.11 0.79 1.40
C PHE A 105 -5.94 2.07 1.54
N VAL A 106 -6.27 2.48 2.77
CA VAL A 106 -7.01 3.72 3.05
C VAL A 106 -6.24 4.93 2.50
N ALA A 107 -4.92 4.96 2.67
CA ALA A 107 -4.08 6.03 2.16
C ALA A 107 -4.07 6.09 0.61
N VAL A 108 -4.04 4.96 -0.10
CA VAL A 108 -4.18 4.92 -1.57
C VAL A 108 -5.56 5.45 -1.98
N VAL A 109 -6.63 5.01 -1.34
CA VAL A 109 -8.00 5.49 -1.62
C VAL A 109 -8.09 7.01 -1.44
N TYR A 110 -7.53 7.54 -0.35
CA TYR A 110 -7.49 8.98 -0.09
C TYR A 110 -6.76 9.75 -1.20
N VAL A 111 -5.59 9.25 -1.64
CA VAL A 111 -4.83 9.87 -2.75
C VAL A 111 -5.63 9.86 -4.04
N THR A 112 -6.36 8.79 -4.34
CA THR A 112 -7.19 8.73 -5.55
C THR A 112 -8.38 9.66 -5.54
N MET A 113 -8.92 9.98 -4.36
CA MET A 113 -9.98 10.96 -4.23
C MET A 113 -9.50 12.34 -4.73
N ALA A 114 -8.25 12.72 -4.43
CA ALA A 114 -7.66 13.95 -4.94
C ALA A 114 -7.57 13.94 -6.48
N VAL A 115 -7.22 12.81 -7.10
CA VAL A 115 -7.19 12.65 -8.57
C VAL A 115 -8.59 12.76 -9.20
N ALA A 116 -9.61 12.28 -8.50
CA ALA A 116 -11.00 12.37 -8.96
C ALA A 116 -11.53 13.81 -8.91
N VAL A 117 -11.20 14.56 -7.85
CA VAL A 117 -11.65 15.94 -7.63
C VAL A 117 -10.85 16.95 -8.46
N ILE A 118 -9.54 16.77 -8.57
CA ILE A 118 -8.65 17.69 -9.30
C ILE A 118 -8.70 17.34 -10.80
N GLY A 119 -9.37 18.17 -11.58
CA GLY A 119 -9.53 18.00 -13.03
C GLY A 119 -8.55 18.78 -13.90
N THR A 120 -7.86 19.77 -13.31
CA THR A 120 -7.03 20.75 -14.01
C THR A 120 -5.70 20.97 -13.29
N CYS A 121 -4.71 21.47 -14.02
CA CYS A 121 -3.35 21.77 -13.53
C CYS A 121 -3.24 23.06 -12.69
N ARG A 122 -4.26 23.36 -11.87
CA ARG A 122 -4.35 24.60 -11.10
C ARG A 122 -4.19 24.34 -9.61
#